data_AF-A0A6G3WTM6-F1
#
_entry.id   AF-A0A6G3WTM6-F1
#
_cell.length_a   1.000
_cell.length_b   1.000
_cell.length_c   1.000
_cell.angle_alpha   90.00
_cell.angle_beta   90.00
_cell.angle_gamma   90.00
#
_symmetry.space_group_name_H-M   'P 1'
#
loop_
_entity.id
_entity.type
_entity.pdbx_description
1 polymer ?
#
loop_
_entity_poly.entity_id
_entity_poly.type
_entity_poly.pdbx_seq_one_letter_code
_entity_poly.pdbx_strand_id
1 'polypeptide(L)'
;LPVQDGEAWQHVLDTASAEPVLSEISVGGALLAERVTAEAARPFAVESETPLRAVLFTAEPDPVEPETERPETADAEFADAEAGAPVRQTLLLVLHHIAADEWSLPPLLDDLAAAYAARLGGVAPHLPHLPVDHIDLTLWQREVVAAHEDVDAEYWRTRMSGAPEQLTLPWARPRPARTGGPARTHDFGIDAELHQRVRALARRTRTTTFMVLHAAFAATLSQLGCGDDLVIGTPVAGRDDVALRDSVGFLINT
;
A
#
# COMPACT_ATOMS: atom_id res chain seq x y z
N LEU A 1 18.33 -12.14 11.62
CA LEU A 1 19.04 -10.85 11.46
C LEU A 1 20.53 -11.15 11.36
N PRO A 2 21.31 -10.38 10.57
CA PRO A 2 22.75 -10.50 10.62
C PRO A 2 23.23 -10.26 12.06
N VAL A 3 24.13 -11.10 12.54
CA VAL A 3 24.70 -11.02 13.89
C VAL A 3 26.19 -10.80 13.72
N GLN A 4 26.71 -9.73 14.31
CA GLN A 4 28.13 -9.47 14.42
C GLN A 4 28.49 -9.50 15.91
N ASP A 5 29.44 -10.36 16.28
CA ASP A 5 29.89 -10.54 17.67
C ASP A 5 28.78 -10.87 18.70
N GLY A 6 27.71 -11.54 18.25
CA GLY A 6 26.58 -11.92 19.11
C GLY A 6 25.49 -10.86 19.24
N GLU A 7 25.70 -9.66 18.68
CA GLU A 7 24.71 -8.59 18.64
C GLU A 7 24.04 -8.52 17.27
N ALA A 8 22.74 -8.22 17.27
CA ALA A 8 22.02 -7.91 16.04
C ALA A 8 22.64 -6.65 15.42
N TRP A 9 23.08 -6.75 14.17
CA TRP A 9 23.76 -5.67 13.47
C TRP A 9 23.02 -5.30 12.18
N GLN A 10 23.02 -4.01 11.87
CA GLN A 10 22.43 -3.45 10.65
C GLN A 10 23.49 -2.61 9.93
N HIS A 11 23.72 -2.91 8.65
CA HIS A 11 24.46 -2.04 7.75
C HIS A 11 23.48 -1.05 7.12
N VAL A 12 23.58 0.23 7.48
CA VAL A 12 22.84 1.27 6.77
C VAL A 12 23.65 1.66 5.54
N LEU A 13 23.10 1.42 4.36
CA LEU A 13 23.71 1.80 3.09
C LEU A 13 23.46 3.30 2.81
N ASP A 14 24.34 3.91 2.02
CA ASP A 14 24.16 5.29 1.57
C ASP A 14 22.90 5.40 0.68
N THR A 15 22.11 6.47 0.84
CA THR A 15 20.90 6.68 0.05
C THR A 15 21.15 6.70 -1.46
N ALA A 16 22.33 7.16 -1.90
CA ALA A 16 22.73 7.13 -3.31
C ALA A 16 22.94 5.72 -3.86
N SER A 17 23.03 4.70 -2.99
CA SER A 17 23.09 3.30 -3.41
C SER A 17 21.71 2.65 -3.60
N ALA A 18 20.64 3.33 -3.18
CA ALA A 18 19.25 2.87 -3.31
C ALA A 18 18.56 3.50 -4.55
N GLU A 19 19.19 3.40 -5.71
CA GLU A 19 18.62 3.91 -6.96
C GLU A 19 17.63 2.89 -7.55
N PRO A 20 16.31 3.18 -7.57
CA PRO A 20 15.35 2.31 -8.22
C PRO A 20 15.57 2.36 -9.75
N VAL A 21 15.65 1.19 -10.38
CA VAL A 21 15.74 1.09 -11.84
C VAL A 21 14.33 1.19 -12.43
N LEU A 22 14.12 2.17 -13.31
CA LEU A 22 12.91 2.22 -14.15
C LEU A 22 13.05 1.19 -15.28
N SER A 23 12.26 0.13 -15.22
CA SER A 23 12.20 -0.87 -16.29
C SER A 23 11.14 -0.46 -17.32
N GLU A 24 11.46 -0.52 -18.60
CA GLU A 24 10.49 -0.26 -19.68
C GLU A 24 10.05 -1.58 -20.33
N ILE A 25 8.74 -1.79 -20.47
CA ILE A 25 8.17 -3.02 -21.03
C ILE A 25 7.09 -2.67 -22.05
N SER A 26 7.28 -3.07 -23.31
CA SER A 26 6.20 -3.09 -24.29
C SER A 26 5.35 -4.35 -24.14
N VAL A 27 4.04 -4.18 -24.17
CA VAL A 27 3.06 -5.27 -24.02
C VAL A 27 1.84 -5.00 -24.90
N GLY A 28 1.30 -6.04 -25.54
CA GLY A 28 0.05 -5.90 -26.29
C GLY A 28 -1.08 -5.41 -25.38
N GLY A 29 -1.93 -4.51 -25.88
CA GLY A 29 -2.96 -3.83 -25.07
C GLY A 29 -3.84 -4.78 -24.26
N ALA A 30 -4.24 -5.91 -24.85
CA ALA A 30 -5.05 -6.94 -24.18
C ALA A 30 -4.37 -7.62 -22.97
N LEU A 31 -3.03 -7.64 -22.90
CA LEU A 31 -2.26 -8.31 -21.84
C LEU A 31 -1.78 -7.34 -20.75
N LEU A 32 -2.00 -6.03 -20.91
CA LEU A 32 -1.49 -5.01 -19.98
C LEU A 32 -1.93 -5.26 -18.54
N ALA A 33 -3.22 -5.51 -18.31
CA ALA A 33 -3.77 -5.69 -16.96
C ALA A 33 -3.21 -6.94 -16.25
N GLU A 34 -3.08 -8.05 -16.99
CA GLU A 34 -2.46 -9.28 -16.48
C GLU A 34 -0.99 -9.04 -16.13
N ARG A 35 -0.25 -8.34 -17.02
CA ARG A 35 1.17 -8.09 -16.82
C ARG A 35 1.44 -7.16 -15.64
N VAL A 36 0.66 -6.10 -15.49
CA VAL A 36 0.71 -5.20 -14.33
C VAL A 36 0.43 -5.98 -13.05
N THR A 37 -0.59 -6.84 -13.03
CA THR A 37 -0.92 -7.66 -11.86
C THR A 37 0.19 -8.64 -11.51
N ALA A 38 0.76 -9.32 -12.50
CA ALA A 38 1.86 -10.26 -12.29
C ALA A 38 3.12 -9.56 -11.74
N GLU A 39 3.43 -8.36 -12.23
CA GLU A 39 4.57 -7.58 -11.77
C GLU A 39 4.37 -7.02 -10.36
N ALA A 40 3.15 -6.57 -10.03
CA ALA A 40 2.77 -6.15 -8.68
C ALA A 40 2.81 -7.30 -7.66
N ALA A 41 2.48 -8.52 -8.08
CA ALA A 41 2.50 -9.71 -7.22
C ALA A 41 3.90 -10.34 -7.06
N ARG A 42 4.91 -9.89 -7.81
CA ARG A 42 6.25 -10.47 -7.75
C ARG A 42 6.93 -10.08 -6.42
N PRO A 43 7.35 -11.05 -5.59
CA PRO A 43 7.95 -10.78 -4.29
C PRO A 43 9.26 -10.00 -4.43
N PHE A 44 9.64 -9.31 -3.36
CA PHE A 44 10.95 -8.70 -3.21
C PHE A 44 11.91 -9.67 -2.51
N ALA A 45 13.14 -9.76 -3.00
CA ALA A 45 14.25 -10.34 -2.25
C ALA A 45 14.90 -9.22 -1.42
N VAL A 46 14.23 -8.79 -0.35
CA VAL A 46 14.59 -7.57 0.43
C VAL A 46 16.01 -7.56 0.98
N GLU A 47 16.67 -8.71 1.04
CA GLU A 47 18.08 -8.89 1.36
C GLU A 47 19.06 -8.39 0.28
N SER A 48 18.58 -8.16 -0.94
CA SER A 48 19.41 -7.84 -2.12
C SER A 48 18.75 -6.92 -3.14
N GLU A 49 17.44 -6.68 -3.03
CA GLU A 49 16.67 -5.79 -3.89
C GLU A 49 16.23 -4.57 -3.09
N THR A 50 16.32 -3.38 -3.71
CA THR A 50 15.71 -2.18 -3.13
C THR A 50 14.20 -2.41 -2.99
N PRO A 51 13.57 -2.08 -1.85
CA PRO A 51 12.14 -2.33 -1.59
C PRO A 51 11.19 -1.40 -2.38
N LEU A 52 11.61 -0.96 -3.58
CA LEU A 52 10.90 -0.13 -4.51
C LEU A 52 11.20 -0.62 -5.93
N ARG A 53 10.14 -0.84 -6.71
CA ARG A 53 10.23 -1.24 -8.11
C ARG A 53 9.38 -0.30 -8.96
N ALA A 54 9.96 0.18 -10.05
CA ALA A 54 9.29 1.05 -11.01
C ALA A 54 9.31 0.40 -12.40
N VAL A 55 8.12 0.28 -13.02
CA VAL A 55 7.99 -0.28 -14.37
C VAL A 55 7.08 0.62 -15.21
N LEU A 56 7.57 1.07 -16.36
CA LEU A 56 6.79 1.79 -17.35
C LEU A 56 6.34 0.81 -18.43
N PHE A 57 5.04 0.49 -18.43
CA PHE A 57 4.43 -0.30 -19.49
C PHE A 57 4.01 0.60 -20.65
N THR A 58 4.39 0.24 -21.86
CA THR A 58 3.89 0.84 -23.09
C THR A 58 2.95 -0.14 -23.78
N ALA A 59 1.67 0.24 -23.91
CA ALA A 59 0.71 -0.58 -24.63
C ALA A 59 0.94 -0.45 -26.13
N GLU A 60 1.30 -1.56 -26.78
CA GLU A 60 1.33 -1.61 -28.24
C GLU A 60 -0.11 -1.62 -28.76
N PRO A 61 -0.41 -0.88 -29.84
CA PRO A 61 -1.71 -0.96 -30.48
C PRO A 61 -1.95 -2.40 -30.92
N ASP A 62 -3.17 -2.91 -30.67
CA ASP A 62 -3.53 -4.23 -31.19
C ASP A 62 -3.36 -4.22 -32.72
N PRO A 63 -2.79 -5.28 -33.32
CA PRO A 63 -2.67 -5.35 -34.75
C PRO A 63 -4.06 -5.21 -35.36
N VAL A 64 -4.25 -4.16 -36.16
CA VAL A 64 -5.46 -3.98 -36.95
C VAL A 64 -5.60 -5.24 -37.81
N GLU A 65 -6.67 -6.01 -37.62
CA GLU A 65 -6.96 -7.11 -38.54
C GLU A 65 -6.97 -6.53 -39.95
N PRO A 66 -6.31 -7.17 -40.94
CA PRO A 66 -6.31 -6.65 -42.30
C PRO A 66 -7.77 -6.49 -42.72
N GLU A 67 -8.16 -5.26 -43.08
CA GLU A 67 -9.49 -4.96 -43.59
C GLU A 67 -9.79 -5.98 -44.69
N THR A 68 -10.70 -6.91 -44.40
CA THR A 68 -11.20 -7.83 -45.42
C THR A 68 -12.04 -6.99 -46.37
N GLU A 69 -11.44 -6.64 -47.51
CA GLU A 69 -12.06 -6.06 -48.71
C GLU A 69 -13.08 -4.94 -48.43
N ARG A 70 -12.60 -3.71 -48.19
CA ARG A 70 -13.44 -2.53 -48.48
C ARG A 70 -13.73 -2.50 -49.98
N PRO A 71 -15.00 -2.44 -50.42
CA PRO A 71 -15.31 -2.27 -51.83
C PRO A 71 -14.72 -0.94 -52.33
N GLU A 72 -13.93 -1.01 -53.40
CA GLU A 72 -13.41 0.14 -54.14
C GLU A 72 -14.58 0.93 -54.72
N THR A 73 -15.14 1.90 -53.98
CA THR A 73 -15.88 3.07 -54.48
C THR A 73 -16.52 3.84 -53.32
N ALA A 74 -15.76 4.73 -52.68
CA ALA A 74 -16.28 5.95 -52.06
C ALA A 74 -15.11 6.88 -51.71
N ASP A 75 -14.89 7.86 -52.58
CA ASP A 75 -14.31 9.18 -52.38
C ASP A 75 -13.23 9.34 -51.30
N ALA A 76 -12.00 9.39 -51.79
CA ALA A 76 -10.82 9.84 -51.08
C ALA A 76 -10.88 11.36 -50.82
N GLU A 77 -11.58 11.80 -49.78
CA GLU A 77 -11.48 13.19 -49.32
C GLU A 77 -11.64 13.42 -47.81
N PHE A 78 -11.45 12.38 -46.98
CA PHE A 78 -11.29 12.51 -45.52
C PHE A 78 -10.21 11.59 -44.94
N ALA A 79 -9.11 11.38 -45.67
CA ALA A 79 -7.94 10.66 -45.17
C ALA A 79 -6.90 11.66 -44.60
N ASP A 80 -7.27 12.38 -43.55
CA ASP A 80 -6.29 13.13 -42.76
C ASP A 80 -6.76 13.31 -41.31
N ALA A 81 -6.87 12.18 -40.59
CA ALA A 81 -7.04 12.15 -39.14
C ALA A 81 -6.68 10.77 -38.54
N GLU A 82 -5.55 10.17 -38.90
CA GLU A 82 -4.88 9.18 -38.02
C GLU A 82 -3.49 9.71 -37.62
N ALA A 83 -3.47 10.95 -37.11
CA ALA A 83 -2.36 11.39 -36.28
C ALA A 83 -2.40 10.57 -34.97
N GLY A 84 -1.51 9.57 -34.91
CA GLY A 84 -1.28 8.60 -33.85
C GLY A 84 -2.03 8.81 -32.54
N ALA A 85 -2.90 7.86 -32.20
CA ALA A 85 -3.44 7.76 -30.86
C ALA A 85 -2.30 7.88 -29.83
N PRO A 86 -2.48 8.66 -28.75
CA PRO A 86 -1.42 8.83 -27.76
C PRO A 86 -1.00 7.46 -27.23
N VAL A 87 0.31 7.20 -27.23
CA VAL A 87 0.88 6.00 -26.64
C VAL A 87 0.41 5.95 -25.19
N ARG A 88 -0.41 4.95 -24.86
CA ARG A 88 -0.88 4.75 -23.50
C ARG A 88 0.24 4.10 -22.71
N GLN A 89 0.77 4.85 -21.75
CA GLN A 89 1.77 4.37 -20.82
C GLN A 89 1.18 4.20 -19.43
N THR A 90 1.55 3.13 -18.75
CA THR A 90 1.16 2.84 -17.37
C THR A 90 2.42 2.73 -16.52
N LEU A 91 2.60 3.65 -15.59
CA LEU A 91 3.65 3.55 -14.57
C LEU A 91 3.14 2.69 -13.40
N LEU A 92 3.80 1.56 -13.17
CA LEU A 92 3.63 0.74 -11.98
C LEU A 92 4.74 1.07 -10.98
N LEU A 93 4.35 1.51 -9.79
CA LEU A 93 5.22 1.62 -8.62
C LEU A 93 4.80 0.55 -7.60
N VAL A 94 5.73 -0.31 -7.23
CA VAL A 94 5.53 -1.33 -6.20
C VAL A 94 6.48 -1.04 -5.06
N LEU A 95 5.94 -0.81 -3.87
CA LEU A 95 6.72 -0.61 -2.65
C LEU A 95 6.52 -1.81 -1.74
N HIS A 96 7.62 -2.33 -1.17
CA HIS A 96 7.52 -3.29 -0.09
C HIS A 96 7.12 -2.53 1.19
N HIS A 97 6.22 -3.11 1.99
CA HIS A 97 5.68 -2.48 3.22
C HIS A 97 6.77 -2.14 4.27
N ILE A 98 8.00 -2.64 4.09
CA ILE A 98 9.14 -2.27 4.94
C ILE A 98 9.61 -0.83 4.73
N ALA A 99 9.36 -0.27 3.54
CA ALA A 99 9.86 1.04 3.12
C ALA A 99 8.76 2.11 3.09
N ALA A 100 7.49 1.71 3.05
CA ALA A 100 6.38 2.62 2.96
C ALA A 100 5.11 1.96 3.50
N ASP A 101 4.28 2.76 4.14
CA ASP A 101 2.92 2.40 4.52
C ASP A 101 1.87 3.15 3.68
N GLU A 102 0.58 2.92 3.96
CA GLU A 102 -0.53 3.51 3.20
C GLU A 102 -0.53 5.04 3.25
N TRP A 103 0.00 5.64 4.32
CA TRP A 103 0.09 7.10 4.47
C TRP A 103 1.26 7.72 3.70
N SER A 104 2.21 6.90 3.28
CA SER A 104 3.38 7.32 2.52
C SER A 104 3.08 7.58 1.04
N LEU A 105 2.00 7.02 0.50
CA LEU A 105 1.70 7.11 -0.93
C LEU A 105 1.36 8.53 -1.39
N PRO A 106 0.50 9.32 -0.72
CA PRO A 106 0.23 10.69 -1.15
C PRO A 106 1.47 11.58 -1.25
N PRO A 107 2.31 11.75 -0.20
CA PRO A 107 3.50 12.61 -0.31
C PRO A 107 4.50 12.09 -1.34
N LEU A 108 4.68 10.78 -1.46
CA LEU A 108 5.54 10.18 -2.49
C LEU A 108 5.08 10.55 -3.92
N LEU A 109 3.78 10.47 -4.19
CA LEU A 109 3.21 10.79 -5.50
C LEU A 109 3.24 12.29 -5.79
N ASP A 110 3.04 13.13 -4.77
CA ASP A 110 3.15 14.58 -4.88
C ASP A 110 4.59 14.99 -5.23
N ASP A 111 5.59 14.42 -4.54
CA ASP A 111 7.01 14.65 -4.83
C ASP A 111 7.41 14.15 -6.22
N LEU A 112 6.92 12.97 -6.63
CA LEU A 112 7.16 12.44 -7.97
C LEU A 112 6.57 13.35 -9.06
N ALA A 113 5.35 13.83 -8.86
CA ALA A 113 4.69 14.74 -9.81
C ALA A 113 5.42 16.09 -9.89
N ALA A 114 5.82 16.66 -8.74
CA ALA A 114 6.60 17.90 -8.68
C ALA A 114 7.95 17.73 -9.38
N ALA A 115 8.63 16.61 -9.14
CA ALA A 115 9.91 16.33 -9.76
C ALA A 115 9.80 16.14 -11.27
N TYR A 116 8.78 15.41 -11.72
CA TYR A 116 8.50 15.22 -13.14
C TYR A 116 8.22 16.55 -13.86
N ALA A 117 7.37 17.40 -13.27
CA ALA A 117 7.05 18.72 -13.83
C ALA A 117 8.28 19.63 -13.93
N ALA A 118 9.14 19.65 -12.89
CA ALA A 118 10.39 20.41 -12.90
C ALA A 118 11.33 19.94 -14.02
N ARG A 119 11.46 18.62 -14.21
CA ARG A 119 12.30 18.04 -15.27
C ARG A 119 11.77 18.34 -16.67
N LEU A 120 10.45 18.32 -16.88
CA LEU A 120 9.87 18.76 -18.15
C LEU A 120 10.16 20.24 -18.46
N GLY A 121 10.26 21.07 -17.43
CA GLY A 121 10.67 22.47 -17.54
C GLY A 121 12.18 22.69 -17.70
N GLY A 122 12.99 21.62 -17.72
CA GLY A 122 14.46 21.71 -17.82
C GLY A 122 15.14 22.24 -16.56
N VAL A 123 14.47 22.22 -15.40
CA VAL A 123 15.01 22.69 -14.12
C VAL A 123 15.19 21.54 -13.12
N ALA A 124 16.00 21.79 -12.09
CA ALA A 124 16.11 20.85 -10.98
C ALA A 124 14.84 20.87 -10.13
N PRO A 125 14.38 19.71 -9.62
CA PRO A 125 13.26 19.66 -8.70
C PRO A 125 13.61 20.37 -7.40
N HIS A 126 12.65 21.10 -6.85
CA HIS A 126 12.75 21.72 -5.54
C HIS A 126 11.72 21.06 -4.62
N LEU A 127 12.16 20.05 -3.89
CA LEU A 127 11.32 19.32 -2.95
C LEU A 127 11.41 19.96 -1.55
N PRO A 128 10.33 19.95 -0.77
CA PRO A 128 10.36 20.44 0.61
C PRO A 128 11.33 19.60 1.45
N HIS A 129 12.06 20.25 2.34
CA HIS A 129 12.90 19.54 3.30
C HIS A 129 12.01 18.94 4.40
N LEU A 130 12.13 17.63 4.64
CA LEU A 130 11.43 16.97 5.74
C LEU A 130 11.99 17.46 7.08
N PRO A 131 11.16 17.84 8.06
CA PRO A 131 11.66 18.27 9.36
C PRO A 131 12.44 17.18 10.12
N VAL A 132 12.12 15.91 9.84
CA VAL A 132 12.65 14.72 10.50
C VAL A 132 12.87 13.63 9.44
N ASP A 133 14.06 13.03 9.42
CA ASP A 133 14.35 11.85 8.60
C ASP A 133 13.91 10.57 9.34
N HIS A 134 13.65 9.49 8.59
CA HIS A 134 13.35 8.18 9.15
C HIS A 134 14.47 7.64 10.06
N ILE A 135 15.73 8.03 9.82
CA ILE A 135 16.86 7.72 10.72
C ILE A 135 16.64 8.37 12.09
N ASP A 136 16.31 9.67 12.12
CA ASP A 136 16.06 10.41 13.35
C ASP A 136 14.87 9.81 14.11
N LEU A 137 13.80 9.48 13.38
CA LEU A 137 12.63 8.80 13.94
C LEU A 137 13.01 7.46 14.59
N THR A 138 13.83 6.65 13.91
CA THR A 138 14.24 5.32 14.41
C THR A 138 15.05 5.44 15.69
N LEU A 139 15.99 6.39 15.74
CA LEU A 139 16.83 6.63 16.93
C LEU A 139 15.98 7.12 18.10
N TRP A 140 15.10 8.09 17.85
CA TRP A 140 14.15 8.59 18.86
C TRP A 140 13.23 7.48 19.38
N GLN A 141 12.64 6.68 18.48
CA GLN A 141 11.73 5.60 18.86
C GLN A 141 12.43 4.57 19.74
N ARG A 142 13.71 4.26 19.46
CA ARG A 142 14.51 3.35 20.31
C ARG A 142 14.62 3.86 21.74
N GLU A 143 14.85 5.16 21.92
CA GLU A 143 14.96 5.78 23.24
C GLU A 143 13.61 5.83 23.96
N VAL A 144 12.53 6.19 23.26
CA VAL A 144 11.18 6.26 23.83
C VAL A 144 10.67 4.89 24.25
N VAL A 145 10.85 3.86 23.41
CA VAL A 145 10.46 2.48 23.73
C VAL A 145 11.23 2.00 24.95
N ALA A 146 12.56 2.18 24.98
CA ALA A 146 13.37 1.77 26.13
C ALA A 146 12.95 2.47 27.44
N ALA A 147 12.47 3.71 27.37
CA ALA A 147 12.02 4.44 28.55
C ALA A 147 10.67 3.95 29.12
N HIS A 148 9.82 3.33 28.30
CA HIS A 148 8.46 2.91 28.69
C HIS A 148 8.22 1.40 28.61
N GLU A 149 9.24 0.62 28.22
CA GLU A 149 9.15 -0.81 27.93
C GLU A 149 8.44 -1.60 29.04
N ASP A 150 8.84 -1.41 30.30
CA ASP A 150 8.27 -2.16 31.42
C ASP A 150 6.78 -1.86 31.63
N VAL A 151 6.39 -0.58 31.52
CA VAL A 151 5.01 -0.12 31.74
C VAL A 151 4.11 -0.59 30.61
N ASP A 152 4.55 -0.43 29.36
CA ASP A 152 3.81 -0.88 28.18
C ASP A 152 3.68 -2.40 28.16
N ALA A 153 4.74 -3.12 28.51
CA ALA A 153 4.72 -4.58 28.57
C ALA A 153 3.80 -5.08 29.70
N GLU A 154 3.77 -4.45 30.87
CA GLU A 154 2.82 -4.78 31.93
C GLU A 154 1.37 -4.56 31.48
N TYR A 155 1.08 -3.41 30.85
CA TYR A 155 -0.23 -3.10 30.30
C TYR A 155 -0.69 -4.17 29.31
N TRP A 156 0.14 -4.50 28.31
CA TRP A 156 -0.22 -5.47 27.28
C TRP A 156 -0.33 -6.89 27.83
N ARG A 157 0.57 -7.32 28.72
CA ARG A 157 0.45 -8.63 29.40
C ARG A 157 -0.87 -8.75 30.16
N THR A 158 -1.26 -7.67 30.84
CA THR A 158 -2.52 -7.64 31.60
C THR A 158 -3.73 -7.66 30.66
N ARG A 159 -3.72 -6.83 29.60
CA ARG A 159 -4.82 -6.74 28.63
C ARG A 159 -5.01 -8.01 27.82
N MET A 160 -3.92 -8.72 27.51
CA MET A 160 -3.93 -9.95 26.72
C MET A 160 -3.99 -11.22 27.58
N SER A 161 -4.08 -11.08 28.90
CA SER A 161 -4.15 -12.22 29.81
C SER A 161 -5.43 -13.02 29.55
N GLY A 162 -5.27 -14.28 29.18
CA GLY A 162 -6.39 -15.18 28.88
C GLY A 162 -6.96 -15.03 27.47
N ALA A 163 -6.37 -14.16 26.64
CA ALA A 163 -6.76 -14.03 25.24
C ALA A 163 -6.69 -15.38 24.51
N PRO A 164 -7.66 -15.70 23.64
CA PRO A 164 -7.65 -16.95 22.90
C PRO A 164 -6.42 -17.04 21.99
N GLU A 165 -5.73 -18.18 22.01
CA GLU A 165 -4.60 -18.45 21.10
C GLU A 165 -5.03 -18.37 19.63
N GLN A 166 -6.30 -18.69 19.35
CA GLN A 166 -6.83 -18.67 18.01
C GLN A 166 -8.34 -18.38 17.98
N LEU A 167 -8.75 -17.49 17.08
CA LEU A 167 -10.15 -17.30 16.76
C LEU A 167 -10.66 -18.41 15.82
N THR A 168 -11.76 -19.06 16.18
CA THR A 168 -12.43 -20.03 15.33
C THR A 168 -13.41 -19.31 14.40
N LEU A 169 -12.94 -18.97 13.20
CA LEU A 169 -13.83 -18.44 12.16
C LEU A 169 -14.64 -19.58 11.52
N PRO A 170 -15.80 -19.30 10.90
CA PRO A 170 -16.60 -20.29 10.17
C PRO A 170 -15.91 -20.66 8.84
N TRP A 171 -14.73 -21.28 8.93
CA TRP A 171 -13.89 -21.58 7.78
C TRP A 171 -14.56 -22.61 6.87
N ALA A 172 -14.53 -22.35 5.56
CA ALA A 172 -14.90 -23.35 4.57
C ALA A 172 -13.84 -24.47 4.41
N ARG A 173 -12.63 -24.30 4.97
CA ARG A 173 -11.47 -25.21 4.81
C ARG A 173 -10.60 -25.22 6.07
N PRO A 174 -9.86 -26.32 6.35
CA PRO A 174 -8.87 -26.36 7.42
C PRO A 174 -7.81 -25.27 7.27
N ARG A 175 -7.33 -24.73 8.39
CA ARG A 175 -6.23 -23.75 8.39
C ARG A 175 -4.95 -24.39 7.85
N PRO A 176 -4.26 -23.76 6.89
CA PRO A 176 -2.99 -24.27 6.40
C PRO A 176 -1.89 -24.17 7.48
N ALA A 177 -0.95 -25.11 7.46
CA ALA A 177 0.17 -25.15 8.42
C ALA A 177 1.18 -23.99 8.25
N ARG A 178 1.16 -23.33 7.09
CA ARG A 178 1.96 -22.13 6.81
C ARG A 178 1.03 -20.99 6.44
N THR A 179 1.33 -19.81 6.97
CA THR A 179 0.73 -18.56 6.52
C THR A 179 1.19 -18.25 5.08
N GLY A 180 0.34 -17.56 4.33
CA GLY A 180 0.55 -17.26 2.92
C GLY A 180 -0.36 -18.08 1.99
N GLY A 181 -0.60 -17.54 0.81
CA GLY A 181 -1.51 -18.10 -0.19
C GLY A 181 -2.29 -17.01 -0.92
N PRO A 182 -3.07 -17.38 -1.96
CA PRO A 182 -3.87 -16.42 -2.70
C PRO A 182 -4.91 -15.77 -1.79
N ALA A 183 -4.88 -14.45 -1.72
CA ALA A 183 -5.93 -13.65 -1.11
C ALA A 183 -6.95 -13.25 -2.18
N ARG A 184 -8.17 -12.95 -1.75
CA ARG A 184 -9.19 -12.30 -2.57
C ARG A 184 -9.84 -11.18 -1.78
N THR A 185 -10.09 -10.08 -2.46
CA THR A 185 -10.85 -8.95 -1.94
C THR A 185 -12.31 -9.08 -2.35
N HIS A 186 -13.21 -8.74 -1.44
CA HIS A 186 -14.63 -8.60 -1.75
C HIS A 186 -15.06 -7.17 -1.41
N ASP A 187 -15.34 -6.39 -2.45
CA ASP A 187 -15.77 -5.00 -2.29
C ASP A 187 -17.27 -4.95 -2.03
N PHE A 188 -17.66 -4.19 -1.01
CA PHE A 188 -19.05 -3.92 -0.70
C PHE A 188 -19.22 -2.46 -0.25
N GLY A 189 -20.41 -1.91 -0.47
CA GLY A 189 -20.75 -0.54 -0.11
C GLY A 189 -21.68 -0.47 1.09
N ILE A 190 -21.57 0.61 1.87
CA ILE A 190 -22.56 1.04 2.85
C ILE A 190 -23.30 2.23 2.23
N ASP A 191 -24.61 2.11 2.08
CA ASP A 191 -25.41 3.19 1.49
C ASP A 191 -25.39 4.46 2.35
N ALA A 192 -25.73 5.59 1.72
CA ALA A 192 -25.65 6.90 2.35
C ALA A 192 -26.56 7.04 3.58
N GLU A 193 -27.73 6.41 3.56
CA GLU A 193 -28.70 6.48 4.66
C GLU A 193 -28.17 5.73 5.89
N LEU A 194 -27.68 4.51 5.70
CA LEU A 194 -27.06 3.70 6.74
C LEU A 194 -25.82 4.40 7.30
N HIS A 195 -24.96 4.96 6.45
CA HIS A 195 -23.80 5.73 6.89
C HIS A 195 -24.20 6.93 7.77
N GLN A 196 -25.24 7.69 7.40
CA GLN A 196 -25.74 8.80 8.23
C GLN A 196 -26.26 8.33 9.58
N ARG A 197 -26.96 7.18 9.62
CA ARG A 197 -27.44 6.56 10.86
C ARG A 197 -26.29 6.12 11.77
N VAL A 198 -25.22 5.55 11.21
CA VAL A 198 -24.00 5.19 11.95
C VAL A 198 -23.36 6.43 12.56
N ARG A 199 -23.21 7.52 11.80
CA ARG A 199 -22.68 8.80 12.32
C ARG A 199 -23.57 9.38 13.41
N ALA A 200 -24.89 9.28 13.27
CA ALA A 200 -25.82 9.73 14.30
C ALA A 200 -25.71 8.89 15.57
N LEU A 201 -25.55 7.57 15.46
CA LEU A 201 -25.35 6.68 16.60
C LEU A 201 -24.07 7.04 17.34
N ALA A 202 -22.94 7.15 16.63
CA ALA A 202 -21.65 7.54 17.20
C ALA A 202 -21.75 8.84 18.04
N ARG A 203 -22.42 9.87 17.50
CA ARG A 203 -22.67 11.12 18.24
C ARG A 203 -23.51 10.90 19.50
N ARG A 204 -24.60 10.13 19.42
CA ARG A 204 -25.47 9.86 20.58
C ARG A 204 -24.76 9.08 21.69
N THR A 205 -23.86 8.16 21.32
CA THR A 205 -23.10 7.33 22.26
C THR A 205 -21.76 7.94 22.68
N ARG A 206 -21.42 9.14 22.19
CA ARG A 206 -20.11 9.80 22.40
C ARG A 206 -18.93 8.92 22.00
N THR A 207 -19.09 8.19 20.90
CA THR A 207 -18.05 7.34 20.30
C THR A 207 -17.71 7.84 18.90
N THR A 208 -16.66 7.28 18.31
CA THR A 208 -16.31 7.55 16.91
C THR A 208 -17.10 6.65 15.96
N THR A 209 -17.19 7.03 14.69
CA THR A 209 -17.73 6.15 13.63
C THR A 209 -16.97 4.83 13.56
N PHE A 210 -15.65 4.87 13.74
CA PHE A 210 -14.80 3.69 13.84
C PHE A 210 -15.26 2.75 14.96
N MET A 211 -15.46 3.25 16.18
CA MET A 211 -15.92 2.42 17.31
C MET A 211 -17.27 1.75 17.03
N VAL A 212 -18.19 2.43 16.35
CA VAL A 212 -19.49 1.85 15.99
C VAL A 212 -19.33 0.73 14.95
N LEU A 213 -18.53 0.94 13.92
CA LEU A 213 -18.27 -0.08 12.89
C LEU A 213 -17.48 -1.27 13.44
N HIS A 214 -16.50 -1.01 14.30
CA HIS A 214 -15.73 -2.05 14.99
C HIS A 214 -16.63 -2.87 15.93
N ALA A 215 -17.53 -2.23 16.67
CA ALA A 215 -18.50 -2.94 17.50
C ALA A 215 -19.46 -3.79 16.66
N ALA A 216 -19.91 -3.26 15.51
CA ALA A 216 -20.74 -4.02 14.57
C ALA A 216 -19.98 -5.23 14.02
N PHE A 217 -18.70 -5.07 13.65
CA PHE A 217 -17.84 -6.16 13.18
C PHE A 217 -17.64 -7.24 14.24
N ALA A 218 -17.30 -6.85 15.49
CA ALA A 218 -17.17 -7.79 16.60
C ALA A 218 -18.49 -8.53 16.88
N ALA A 219 -19.63 -7.82 16.87
CA ALA A 219 -20.94 -8.43 17.03
C ALA A 219 -21.26 -9.42 15.90
N THR A 220 -20.88 -9.11 14.65
CA THR A 220 -21.02 -10.03 13.52
C THR A 220 -20.17 -11.29 13.71
N LEU A 221 -18.90 -11.17 14.10
CA LEU A 221 -18.05 -12.33 14.37
C LEU A 221 -18.64 -13.20 15.49
N SER A 222 -19.12 -12.58 16.57
CA SER A 222 -19.77 -13.31 17.65
C SER A 222 -21.04 -14.05 17.19
N GLN A 223 -21.90 -13.40 16.39
CA GLN A 223 -23.08 -14.03 15.79
C GLN A 223 -22.75 -15.17 14.83
N LEU A 224 -21.58 -15.13 14.19
CA LEU A 224 -21.06 -16.21 13.35
C LEU A 224 -20.44 -17.37 14.15
N GLY A 225 -20.49 -17.32 15.48
CA GLY A 225 -19.98 -18.37 16.36
C GLY A 225 -18.49 -18.27 16.67
N CYS A 226 -17.87 -17.10 16.47
CA CYS A 226 -16.44 -16.92 16.74
C CYS A 226 -16.12 -16.75 18.24
N GLY A 227 -17.12 -16.81 19.12
CA GLY A 227 -16.99 -16.60 20.57
C GLY A 227 -17.43 -15.21 21.02
N ASP A 228 -17.27 -14.96 22.32
CA ASP A 228 -17.58 -13.70 23.00
C ASP A 228 -16.31 -12.93 23.43
N ASP A 229 -15.15 -13.60 23.51
CA ASP A 229 -13.83 -12.98 23.67
C ASP A 229 -13.09 -12.90 22.33
N LEU A 230 -13.02 -11.69 21.77
CA LEU A 230 -12.52 -11.42 20.41
C LEU A 230 -11.32 -10.47 20.45
N VAL A 231 -10.18 -10.95 19.96
CA VAL A 231 -8.99 -10.11 19.72
C VAL A 231 -8.99 -9.67 18.25
N ILE A 232 -9.12 -8.36 18.02
CA ILE A 232 -9.16 -7.75 16.69
C ILE A 232 -8.06 -6.70 16.63
N GLY A 233 -7.04 -6.94 15.81
CA GLY A 233 -5.96 -5.99 15.58
C GLY A 233 -6.40 -4.84 14.67
N THR A 234 -5.97 -3.63 14.99
CA THR A 234 -6.29 -2.42 14.22
C THR A 234 -5.02 -1.60 14.03
N PRO A 235 -4.60 -1.31 12.79
CA PRO A 235 -3.41 -0.53 12.56
C PRO A 235 -3.62 0.92 13.00
N VAL A 236 -2.57 1.54 13.55
CA VAL A 236 -2.49 2.98 13.82
C VAL A 236 -1.36 3.57 12.98
N ALA A 237 -1.56 4.80 12.48
CA ALA A 237 -0.67 5.39 11.46
C ALA A 237 0.74 5.77 11.99
N GLY A 238 0.93 5.85 13.31
CA GLY A 238 2.20 6.23 13.94
C GLY A 238 2.68 7.66 13.61
N ARG A 239 1.77 8.54 13.19
CA ARG A 239 2.05 9.93 12.78
C ARG A 239 1.32 10.94 13.67
N ASP A 240 1.50 10.80 14.98
CA ASP A 240 0.86 11.70 15.96
C ASP A 240 1.52 13.09 15.98
N ASP A 241 2.79 13.19 15.56
CA ASP A 241 3.51 14.45 15.38
C ASP A 241 3.32 15.00 13.97
N VAL A 242 3.06 16.30 13.86
CA VAL A 242 2.92 17.01 12.57
C VAL A 242 4.19 16.95 11.73
N ALA A 243 5.37 16.81 12.35
CA ALA A 243 6.65 16.67 11.68
C ALA A 243 6.73 15.40 10.82
N LEU A 244 5.92 14.38 11.13
CA LEU A 244 5.89 13.08 10.44
C LEU A 244 4.81 13.00 9.35
N ARG A 245 4.02 14.07 9.17
CA ARG A 245 2.84 14.08 8.30
C ARG A 245 3.19 13.73 6.86
N ASP A 246 4.27 14.29 6.36
CA ASP A 246 4.69 14.18 4.96
C ASP A 246 5.84 13.15 4.79
N SER A 247 6.17 12.42 5.86
CA SER A 247 7.24 11.41 5.84
C SER A 247 6.80 10.14 5.10
N VAL A 248 7.64 9.74 4.15
CA VAL A 248 7.58 8.43 3.48
C VAL A 248 8.39 7.42 4.30
N GLY A 249 7.75 6.33 4.72
CA GLY A 249 8.39 5.31 5.54
C GLY A 249 7.39 4.29 6.09
N PHE A 250 7.87 3.26 6.79
CA PHE A 250 7.02 2.38 7.57
C PHE A 250 6.88 2.93 9.00
N LEU A 251 5.71 3.47 9.34
CA LEU A 251 5.43 4.06 10.66
C LEU A 251 4.24 3.39 11.36
N ILE A 252 3.55 2.48 10.69
CA ILE A 252 2.38 1.81 11.25
C ILE A 252 2.74 0.94 12.45
N ASN A 253 1.91 1.01 13.48
CA ASN A 253 1.90 0.07 14.59
C ASN A 253 0.56 -0.68 14.64
N THR A 254 0.48 -1.80 15.37
CA THR A 254 -0.76 -2.58 15.55
C THR A 254 -0.93 -3.00 17.01
#